data_AF-A0A2K4ZC45-F1
#
_entry.id   AF-A0A2K4ZC45-F1
#
_cell.length_a   1.000
_cell.length_b   1.000
_cell.length_c   1.000
_cell.angle_alpha   90.00
_cell.angle_beta   90.00
_cell.angle_gamma   90.00
#
_symmetry.space_group_name_H-M   'P 1'
#
loop_
_entity.id
_entity.type
_entity.pdbx_description
1 polymer ?
#
loop_
_entity_poly.entity_id
_entity_poly.type
_entity_poly.pdbx_seq_one_letter_code
_entity_poly.pdbx_strand_id
1 'polypeptide(L)'
;MKPLAEMNLVDDFLAHSLASHKTYGEEASRFILECILQRRVRHLTVVSQKTWYGEDPQGHGVRLDLYLDEEDGEIFDMEPDSNGGAGDVAALPRRVRFYHSKIDAGNLAAGEDYKALRNVVVIFITTYDPFGLKRMVYTIKNGCMEEPALSYEDGARTIFLYTGGTEGKPPERLRQLARYMEHSTGENAQTAGLARLHEIVTEVKADREVGLAYMKAFEVEKRIRDEGRAEGKEEGKAEGKAEAVMALLEEIGLVSEDLEKRLREQKDQDILRKWLKLAARVNSVEEFERQAGLIRAAGE
;
A
#
# COMPACT_ATOMS: atom_id res chain seq x y z
N MET A 1 -11.48 5.76 -8.22
CA MET A 1 -10.58 6.55 -9.09
C MET A 1 -11.11 7.94 -9.40
N LYS A 2 -10.20 8.93 -9.47
CA LYS A 2 -10.43 10.23 -10.12
C LYS A 2 -10.20 10.14 -11.64
N PRO A 3 -10.72 11.10 -12.45
CA PRO A 3 -10.48 11.13 -13.89
C PRO A 3 -8.98 11.17 -14.25
N LEU A 4 -8.58 10.49 -15.33
CA LEU A 4 -7.18 10.45 -15.79
C LEU A 4 -6.56 11.85 -15.98
N ALA A 5 -7.34 12.80 -16.50
CA ALA A 5 -6.89 14.18 -16.70
C ALA A 5 -6.48 14.87 -15.37
N GLU A 6 -7.15 14.52 -14.27
CA GLU A 6 -6.95 15.09 -12.93
C GLU A 6 -5.91 14.32 -12.09
N MET A 7 -5.35 13.22 -12.63
CA MET A 7 -4.31 12.47 -11.94
C MET A 7 -2.98 13.25 -11.85
N ASN A 8 -2.19 12.93 -10.83
CA ASN A 8 -0.85 13.43 -10.56
C ASN A 8 0.09 12.25 -10.30
N LEU A 9 1.38 12.49 -10.13
CA LEU A 9 2.38 11.42 -10.03
C LEU A 9 2.42 10.69 -8.69
N VAL A 10 1.58 11.09 -7.72
CA VAL A 10 1.36 10.29 -6.51
C VAL A 10 0.20 9.29 -6.68
N ASP A 11 -0.52 9.32 -7.80
CA ASP A 11 -1.49 8.27 -8.12
C ASP A 11 -0.81 7.07 -8.77
N ASP A 12 -0.98 5.91 -8.16
CA ASP A 12 -0.39 4.64 -8.60
C ASP A 12 -0.60 4.38 -10.09
N PHE A 13 -1.81 4.62 -10.60
CA PHE A 13 -2.13 4.40 -12.01
C PHE A 13 -1.31 5.28 -12.95
N LEU A 14 -1.20 6.58 -12.66
CA LEU A 14 -0.46 7.50 -13.54
C LEU A 14 1.04 7.29 -13.40
N ALA A 15 1.55 7.09 -12.19
CA ALA A 15 2.95 6.78 -11.96
C ALA A 15 3.37 5.50 -12.70
N HIS A 16 2.56 4.44 -12.60
CA HIS A 16 2.77 3.20 -13.33
C HIS A 16 2.68 3.39 -14.85
N SER A 17 1.66 4.10 -15.34
CA SER A 17 1.49 4.36 -16.77
C SER A 17 2.64 5.16 -17.36
N LEU A 18 3.15 6.15 -16.62
CA LEU A 18 4.30 6.96 -17.00
C LEU A 18 5.54 6.09 -17.16
N ALA A 19 5.87 5.29 -16.16
CA ALA A 19 7.10 4.52 -16.15
C ALA A 19 7.05 3.29 -17.07
N SER A 20 5.87 2.70 -17.29
CA SER A 20 5.67 1.60 -18.27
C SER A 20 5.61 2.09 -19.71
N HIS A 21 5.54 3.41 -19.95
CA HIS A 21 5.41 3.96 -21.29
C HIS A 21 6.67 3.70 -22.12
N LYS A 22 6.52 2.97 -23.23
CA LYS A 22 7.65 2.50 -24.07
C LYS A 22 8.59 3.61 -24.54
N THR A 23 8.05 4.81 -24.80
CA THR A 23 8.83 5.94 -25.33
C THR A 23 9.43 6.81 -24.23
N TYR A 24 8.75 6.94 -23.09
CA TYR A 24 9.04 8.00 -22.12
C TYR A 24 9.38 7.49 -20.73
N GLY A 25 9.13 6.22 -20.44
CA GLY A 25 9.26 5.64 -19.11
C GLY A 25 10.68 5.69 -18.56
N GLU A 26 11.68 5.41 -19.40
CA GLU A 26 13.10 5.57 -19.02
C GLU A 26 13.43 7.03 -18.73
N GLU A 27 13.11 7.95 -19.64
CA GLU A 27 13.46 9.37 -19.52
C GLU A 27 12.87 9.98 -18.24
N ALA A 28 11.58 9.73 -18.00
CA ALA A 28 10.86 10.23 -16.83
C ALA A 28 11.37 9.61 -15.52
N SER A 29 11.50 8.29 -15.46
CA SER A 29 12.00 7.58 -14.28
C SER A 29 13.42 8.01 -13.92
N ARG A 30 14.29 8.14 -14.93
CA ARG A 30 15.67 8.62 -14.74
C ARG A 30 15.70 10.04 -14.18
N PHE A 31 14.90 10.97 -14.74
CA PHE A 31 14.84 12.34 -14.23
C PHE A 31 14.40 12.40 -12.77
N ILE A 32 13.38 11.61 -12.40
CA ILE A 32 12.89 11.50 -11.03
C ILE A 32 14.00 10.96 -10.11
N LEU A 33 14.63 9.83 -10.49
CA LEU A 33 15.73 9.24 -9.72
C LEU A 33 16.89 10.22 -9.52
N GLU A 34 17.32 10.93 -10.56
CA GLU A 34 18.40 11.93 -10.43
C GLU A 34 18.06 13.05 -9.45
N CYS A 35 16.79 13.46 -9.38
CA CYS A 35 16.32 14.44 -8.40
C CYS A 35 16.33 13.86 -6.98
N ILE A 36 16.01 12.58 -6.79
CA ILE A 36 15.98 11.95 -5.46
C ILE A 36 17.40 11.66 -4.97
N LEU A 37 18.22 11.04 -5.82
CA LEU A 37 19.57 10.58 -5.49
C LEU A 37 20.62 11.70 -5.51
N GLN A 38 20.30 12.87 -6.08
CA GLN A 38 21.21 14.01 -6.20
C GLN A 38 22.51 13.67 -6.96
N ARG A 39 22.43 12.73 -7.91
CA ARG A 39 23.51 12.35 -8.82
C ARG A 39 22.96 12.07 -10.20
N ARG A 40 23.85 12.01 -11.19
CA ARG A 40 23.50 11.49 -12.52
C ARG A 40 23.26 9.98 -12.43
N VAL A 41 22.29 9.52 -13.21
CA VAL A 41 21.96 8.10 -13.38
C VAL A 41 22.29 7.74 -14.82
N ARG A 42 22.94 6.59 -15.02
CA ARG A 42 23.30 6.08 -16.35
C ARG A 42 22.06 5.55 -17.09
N HIS A 43 22.27 4.72 -18.10
CA HIS A 43 21.17 4.04 -18.78
C HIS A 43 20.37 3.23 -17.77
N LEU A 44 19.04 3.31 -17.88
CA LEU A 44 18.12 2.72 -16.92
C LEU A 44 17.17 1.77 -17.65
N THR A 45 17.25 0.48 -17.31
CA THR A 45 16.22 -0.46 -17.74
C THR A 45 15.05 -0.37 -16.77
N VAL A 46 13.87 -0.03 -17.28
CA VAL A 46 12.65 0.14 -16.48
C VAL A 46 11.76 -1.08 -16.65
N VAL A 47 11.46 -1.76 -15.55
CA VAL A 47 10.50 -2.85 -15.48
C VAL A 47 9.36 -2.42 -14.58
N SER A 48 8.26 -2.01 -15.20
CA SER A 48 7.02 -1.71 -14.49
C SER A 48 6.36 -3.00 -13.99
N GLN A 49 6.00 -3.07 -12.71
CA GLN A 49 5.38 -4.24 -12.07
C GLN A 49 6.21 -5.52 -12.17
N LYS A 50 7.34 -5.56 -11.46
CA LYS A 50 8.14 -6.79 -11.33
C LYS A 50 7.61 -7.65 -10.19
N THR A 51 7.10 -8.82 -10.53
CA THR A 51 6.56 -9.77 -9.53
C THR A 51 7.57 -10.87 -9.25
N TRP A 52 7.93 -11.03 -7.97
CA TRP A 52 8.61 -12.22 -7.47
C TRP A 52 7.67 -12.99 -6.56
N TYR A 53 7.32 -14.20 -6.98
CA TYR A 53 6.41 -15.07 -6.25
C TYR A 53 7.06 -15.65 -4.98
N GLY A 54 6.25 -16.24 -4.11
CA GLY A 54 6.74 -17.11 -3.05
C GLY A 54 7.45 -18.34 -3.63
N GLU A 55 8.34 -18.95 -2.84
CA GLU A 55 9.00 -20.21 -3.22
C GLU A 55 7.99 -21.35 -3.37
N ASP A 56 6.87 -21.27 -2.64
CA ASP A 56 5.71 -22.14 -2.76
C ASP A 56 4.41 -21.29 -2.88
N PRO A 57 3.26 -21.89 -3.25
CA PRO A 57 1.98 -21.17 -3.40
C PRO A 57 1.44 -20.52 -2.11
N GLN A 58 1.97 -20.88 -0.94
CA GLN A 58 1.59 -20.31 0.36
C GLN A 58 2.56 -19.19 0.79
N GLY A 59 3.72 -19.08 0.15
CA GLY A 59 4.74 -18.09 0.42
C GLY A 59 4.36 -16.70 -0.07
N HIS A 60 4.66 -15.68 0.73
CA HIS A 60 4.47 -14.29 0.34
C HIS A 60 5.41 -13.93 -0.84
N GLY A 61 4.82 -13.39 -1.90
CA GLY A 61 5.52 -12.72 -2.99
C GLY A 61 5.62 -11.21 -2.77
N VAL A 62 6.35 -10.54 -3.64
CA VAL A 62 6.33 -9.08 -3.76
C VAL A 62 6.00 -8.70 -5.20
N ARG A 63 5.21 -7.64 -5.37
CA ARG A 63 5.05 -6.95 -6.64
C ARG A 63 5.63 -5.56 -6.47
N LEU A 64 6.81 -5.35 -7.03
CA LEU A 64 7.44 -4.04 -7.07
C LEU A 64 6.78 -3.19 -8.13
N ASP A 65 6.39 -1.98 -7.77
CA ASP A 65 5.70 -1.07 -8.67
C ASP A 65 6.62 -0.62 -9.80
N LEU A 66 7.85 -0.20 -9.47
CA LEU A 66 8.84 0.28 -10.44
C LEU A 66 10.25 -0.25 -10.11
N TYR A 67 10.59 -1.40 -10.71
CA TYR A 67 11.95 -1.92 -10.68
C TYR A 67 12.80 -1.24 -11.75
N LEU A 68 13.91 -0.64 -11.34
CA LEU A 68 14.79 0.14 -12.20
C LEU A 68 16.21 -0.39 -12.05
N ASP A 69 16.82 -0.77 -13.17
CA ASP A 69 18.19 -1.30 -13.21
C ASP A 69 19.11 -0.31 -13.91
N GLU A 70 20.01 0.32 -13.16
CA GLU A 70 21.03 1.20 -13.73
C GLU A 70 22.24 0.38 -14.21
N GLU A 71 22.63 0.61 -15.46
CA GLU A 71 23.81 -0.02 -16.07
C GLU A 71 25.07 0.18 -15.20
N ASP A 72 25.75 -0.94 -14.89
CA ASP A 72 26.93 -1.04 -14.01
C ASP A 72 26.75 -0.36 -12.63
N GLY A 73 25.51 -0.19 -12.19
CA GLY A 73 25.13 0.67 -11.08
C GLY A 73 24.29 -0.03 -10.02
N GLU A 74 23.45 0.76 -9.36
CA GLU A 74 22.56 0.28 -8.30
C GLU A 74 21.25 -0.24 -8.91
N ILE A 75 20.56 -1.10 -8.15
CA ILE A 75 19.18 -1.49 -8.44
C ILE A 75 18.27 -0.59 -7.60
N PHE A 76 17.20 -0.09 -8.20
CA PHE A 76 16.20 0.70 -7.51
C PHE A 76 14.84 0.03 -7.55
N ASP A 77 14.10 0.28 -6.49
CA ASP A 77 12.67 0.06 -6.43
C ASP A 77 12.03 1.39 -6.05
N MET A 78 11.02 1.84 -6.79
CA MET A 78 10.32 3.10 -6.53
C MET A 78 8.83 2.87 -6.33
N GLU A 79 8.35 3.19 -5.14
CA GLU A 79 7.04 2.82 -4.62
C GLU A 79 6.29 4.09 -4.19
N PRO A 80 5.40 4.63 -5.04
CA PRO A 80 4.39 5.59 -4.58
C PRO A 80 3.55 4.95 -3.48
N ASP A 81 3.39 5.61 -2.33
CA ASP A 81 2.67 5.04 -1.20
C ASP A 81 1.82 6.09 -0.50
N SER A 82 0.50 5.89 -0.61
CA SER A 82 -0.51 6.75 0.01
C SER A 82 -1.13 6.13 1.27
N ASN A 83 -0.57 5.02 1.76
CA ASN A 83 -1.09 4.24 2.88
C ASN A 83 -0.68 4.84 4.24
N GLY A 84 -1.18 6.03 4.55
CA GLY A 84 -0.88 6.77 5.79
C GLY A 84 -1.63 6.29 7.03
N GLY A 85 -2.32 5.14 6.97
CA GLY A 85 -3.04 4.58 8.12
C GLY A 85 -2.07 4.10 9.20
N ALA A 86 -2.44 4.23 10.48
CA ALA A 86 -1.54 3.90 11.59
C ALA A 86 -0.99 2.45 11.54
N GLY A 87 -1.82 1.49 11.08
CA GLY A 87 -1.40 0.10 10.89
C GLY A 87 -0.37 -0.07 9.76
N ASP A 88 -0.59 0.60 8.63
CA ASP A 88 0.29 0.55 7.47
C ASP A 88 1.65 1.19 7.78
N VAL A 89 1.63 2.36 8.41
CA VAL A 89 2.85 3.06 8.85
C VAL A 89 3.64 2.21 9.85
N ALA A 90 2.97 1.54 10.80
CA ALA A 90 3.63 0.65 11.74
C ALA A 90 4.26 -0.58 11.08
N ALA A 91 3.67 -1.08 9.99
CA ALA A 91 4.17 -2.21 9.22
C ALA A 91 5.26 -1.83 8.20
N LEU A 92 5.35 -0.55 7.82
CA LEU A 92 6.20 -0.05 6.74
C LEU A 92 7.67 -0.49 6.85
N PRO A 93 8.37 -0.37 8.00
CA PRO A 93 9.76 -0.82 8.09
C PRO A 93 9.94 -2.33 7.82
N ARG A 94 8.95 -3.15 8.22
CA ARG A 94 8.98 -4.60 7.97
C ARG A 94 8.71 -4.91 6.50
N ARG A 95 7.81 -4.17 5.86
CA ARG A 95 7.52 -4.26 4.42
C ARG A 95 8.76 -3.94 3.59
N VAL A 96 9.44 -2.83 3.89
CA VAL A 96 10.67 -2.42 3.20
C VAL A 96 11.78 -3.47 3.33
N ARG A 97 11.98 -4.04 4.52
CA ARG A 97 12.97 -5.11 4.73
C ARG A 97 12.66 -6.34 3.87
N PHE A 98 11.39 -6.68 3.72
CA PHE A 98 10.97 -7.79 2.86
C PHE A 98 11.25 -7.51 1.38
N TYR A 99 11.10 -6.26 0.93
CA TYR A 99 11.38 -5.85 -0.45
C TYR A 99 12.87 -6.02 -0.78
N HIS A 100 13.76 -5.51 0.08
CA HIS A 100 15.22 -5.73 -0.04
C HIS A 100 15.53 -7.22 -0.20
N SER A 101 15.02 -8.06 0.70
CA SER A 101 15.26 -9.50 0.65
C SER A 101 14.82 -10.14 -0.67
N LYS A 102 13.69 -9.71 -1.25
CA LYS A 102 13.18 -10.25 -2.52
C LYS A 102 13.97 -9.74 -3.72
N ILE A 103 14.42 -8.49 -3.69
CA ILE A 103 15.30 -7.93 -4.71
C ILE A 103 16.63 -8.69 -4.69
N ASP A 104 17.26 -8.83 -3.52
CA ASP A 104 18.54 -9.54 -3.39
C ASP A 104 18.43 -10.99 -3.89
N ALA A 105 17.42 -11.73 -3.42
CA ALA A 105 17.18 -13.11 -3.86
C ALA A 105 16.90 -13.22 -5.36
N GLY A 106 16.24 -12.22 -5.95
CA GLY A 106 15.96 -12.17 -7.39
C GLY A 106 17.15 -11.77 -8.25
N ASN A 107 18.24 -11.25 -7.66
CA ASN A 107 19.40 -10.72 -8.37
C ASN A 107 20.73 -11.42 -8.02
N LEU A 108 20.70 -12.47 -7.21
CA LEU A 108 21.85 -13.32 -6.92
C LEU A 108 21.55 -14.76 -7.33
N ALA A 109 22.18 -15.23 -8.41
CA ALA A 109 21.94 -16.57 -8.93
C ALA A 109 22.61 -17.65 -8.08
N ALA A 110 22.11 -18.88 -8.17
CA ALA A 110 22.68 -20.02 -7.48
C ALA A 110 24.15 -20.24 -7.90
N GLY A 111 25.06 -20.21 -6.92
CA GLY A 111 26.49 -20.38 -7.14
C GLY A 111 27.29 -19.08 -7.34
N GLU A 112 26.64 -17.92 -7.35
CA GLU A 112 27.33 -16.62 -7.35
C GLU A 112 27.88 -16.25 -5.96
N ASP A 113 29.01 -15.53 -5.95
CA ASP A 113 29.62 -15.00 -4.73
C ASP A 113 28.83 -13.76 -4.26
N TYR A 114 28.64 -13.59 -2.95
CA TYR A 114 27.97 -12.42 -2.39
C TYR A 114 28.60 -11.07 -2.78
N LYS A 115 29.86 -11.04 -3.19
CA LYS A 115 30.50 -9.84 -3.76
C LYS A 115 29.88 -9.37 -5.07
N ALA A 116 29.15 -10.24 -5.76
CA ALA A 116 28.39 -9.89 -6.96
C ALA A 116 27.05 -9.22 -6.62
N LEU A 117 26.62 -9.24 -5.35
CA LEU A 117 25.39 -8.59 -4.91
C LEU A 117 25.52 -7.07 -5.11
N ARG A 118 24.67 -6.54 -5.98
CA ARG A 118 24.63 -5.12 -6.31
C ARG A 118 23.94 -4.35 -5.18
N ASN A 119 24.31 -3.09 -5.01
CA ASN A 119 23.62 -2.20 -4.09
C ASN A 119 22.14 -2.05 -4.48
N VAL A 120 21.26 -2.12 -3.49
CA VAL A 120 19.81 -1.99 -3.65
C VAL A 120 19.32 -0.75 -2.92
N VAL A 121 18.51 0.04 -3.62
CA VAL A 121 17.92 1.27 -3.09
C VAL A 121 16.41 1.21 -3.23
N VAL A 122 15.70 1.01 -2.12
CA VAL A 122 14.23 1.02 -2.09
C VAL A 122 13.76 2.44 -1.75
N ILE A 123 12.94 3.04 -2.61
CA ILE A 123 12.51 4.44 -2.54
C ILE A 123 11.00 4.49 -2.39
N PHE A 124 10.52 4.86 -1.22
CA PHE A 124 9.11 5.14 -0.99
C PHE A 124 8.83 6.63 -1.19
N ILE A 125 7.86 6.97 -2.04
CA ILE A 125 7.39 8.35 -2.23
C ILE A 125 6.04 8.47 -1.51
N THR A 126 6.03 9.13 -0.36
CA THR A 126 4.87 9.15 0.54
C THR A 126 4.18 10.51 0.55
N THR A 127 2.84 10.50 0.58
CA THR A 127 2.00 11.70 0.80
C THR A 127 1.70 11.96 2.27
N TYR A 128 2.24 11.12 3.16
CA TYR A 128 2.15 11.22 4.61
C TYR A 128 3.56 11.16 5.22
N ASP A 129 3.69 11.62 6.47
CA ASP A 129 4.96 11.56 7.20
C ASP A 129 5.11 10.20 7.91
N PRO A 130 5.98 9.29 7.43
CA PRO A 130 6.09 7.95 8.02
C PRO A 130 6.69 7.93 9.42
N PHE A 131 7.38 9.01 9.85
CA PHE A 131 8.12 9.04 11.11
C PHE A 131 7.82 10.24 12.01
N GLY A 132 6.96 11.16 11.56
CA GLY A 132 6.52 12.30 12.37
C GLY A 132 7.56 13.41 12.58
N LEU A 133 8.68 13.40 11.86
CA LEU A 133 9.76 14.39 12.01
C LEU A 133 9.72 15.49 10.93
N LYS A 134 8.71 15.47 10.06
CA LYS A 134 8.45 16.42 8.97
C LYS A 134 9.61 16.58 7.99
N ARG A 135 10.55 15.63 7.93
CA ARG A 135 11.66 15.68 6.97
C ARG A 135 11.15 15.31 5.60
N MET A 136 11.63 16.01 4.57
CA MET A 136 11.35 15.63 3.18
C MET A 136 12.03 14.32 2.81
N VAL A 137 13.24 14.09 3.33
CA VAL A 137 14.02 12.88 3.04
C VAL A 137 14.45 12.20 4.33
N TYR A 138 14.11 10.94 4.44
CA TYR A 138 14.66 10.00 5.40
C TYR A 138 15.50 8.97 4.65
N THR A 139 16.77 8.84 5.00
CA THR A 139 17.65 7.80 4.47
C THR A 139 17.97 6.82 5.57
N ILE A 140 17.59 5.57 5.37
CA ILE A 140 17.82 4.48 6.31
C ILE A 140 18.90 3.56 5.74
N LYS A 141 19.87 3.22 6.58
CA LYS A 141 20.94 2.26 6.32
C LYS A 141 21.22 1.48 7.60
N ASN A 142 21.79 0.28 7.47
CA ASN A 142 22.31 -0.45 8.61
C ASN A 142 23.61 0.18 9.13
N GLY A 143 23.92 -0.05 10.40
CA GLY A 143 25.10 0.48 11.06
C GLY A 143 25.44 -0.30 12.32
N CYS A 144 26.68 -0.18 12.78
CA CYS A 144 27.11 -0.77 14.04
C CYS A 144 26.56 0.06 15.21
N MET A 145 25.90 -0.60 16.17
CA MET A 145 25.30 0.08 17.31
C MET A 145 26.33 0.39 18.40
N GLU A 146 27.29 -0.51 18.59
CA GLU A 146 28.36 -0.41 19.59
C GLU A 146 29.45 0.59 19.19
N GLU A 147 29.68 0.74 17.88
CA GLU A 147 30.65 1.68 17.31
C GLU A 147 30.00 2.46 16.14
N PRO A 148 29.22 3.51 16.42
CA PRO A 148 28.51 4.27 15.38
C PRO A 148 29.43 4.98 14.37
N ALA A 149 30.72 5.16 14.67
CA ALA A 149 31.68 5.75 13.73
C ALA A 149 32.20 4.72 12.70
N LEU A 150 31.96 3.42 12.91
CA LEU A 150 32.33 2.39 11.95
C LEU A 150 31.49 2.54 10.68
N SER A 151 32.17 2.72 9.56
CA SER A 151 31.52 2.66 8.25
C SER A 151 31.10 1.21 7.95
N TYR A 152 29.80 0.99 7.89
CA TYR A 152 29.19 -0.28 7.51
C TYR A 152 28.37 -0.06 6.24
N GLU A 153 28.90 -0.53 5.11
CA GLU A 153 28.27 -0.41 3.79
C GLU A 153 27.95 -1.81 3.27
N ASP A 154 26.73 -2.26 3.53
CA ASP A 154 26.19 -3.55 3.10
C ASP A 154 25.44 -3.48 1.76
N GLY A 155 25.44 -2.32 1.12
CA GLY A 155 24.77 -2.07 -0.15
C GLY A 155 23.25 -1.85 -0.05
N ALA A 156 22.64 -1.99 1.13
CA ALA A 156 21.21 -1.79 1.32
C ALA A 156 20.89 -0.36 1.79
N ARG A 157 20.09 0.36 1.01
CA ARG A 157 19.63 1.71 1.36
C ARG A 157 18.13 1.84 1.17
N THR A 158 17.45 2.50 2.10
CA THR A 158 16.06 2.91 1.91
C THR A 158 15.96 4.43 1.94
N ILE A 159 15.16 4.99 1.03
CA ILE A 159 14.83 6.41 1.00
C ILE A 159 13.31 6.55 1.16
N PHE A 160 12.86 7.31 2.14
CA PHE A 160 11.48 7.81 2.18
C PHE A 160 11.51 9.28 1.76
N LEU A 161 10.89 9.57 0.61
CA LEU A 161 10.62 10.91 0.14
C LEU A 161 9.19 11.29 0.55
N TYR A 162 9.06 12.02 1.65
CA TYR A 162 7.79 12.61 2.06
C TYR A 162 7.57 13.93 1.31
N THR A 163 6.61 13.94 0.39
CA THR A 163 6.37 15.06 -0.53
C THR A 163 5.90 16.33 0.17
N GLY A 164 5.24 16.20 1.33
CA GLY A 164 4.84 17.30 2.21
C GLY A 164 5.90 17.72 3.25
N GLY A 165 7.10 17.14 3.21
CA GLY A 165 8.14 17.43 4.21
C GLY A 165 8.77 18.82 4.05
N THR A 166 9.06 19.47 5.17
CA THR A 166 9.65 20.83 5.22
C THR A 166 11.03 20.85 5.86
N GLU A 167 11.37 19.82 6.65
CA GLU A 167 12.64 19.72 7.38
C GLU A 167 13.75 19.05 6.55
N GLY A 168 14.99 19.25 7.01
CA GLY A 168 16.18 18.60 6.43
C GLY A 168 16.90 19.37 5.33
N LYS A 169 16.46 20.61 5.03
CA LYS A 169 17.07 21.50 4.02
C LYS A 169 17.28 20.82 2.65
N PRO A 170 16.24 20.19 2.06
CA PRO A 170 16.37 19.51 0.77
C PRO A 170 16.80 20.48 -0.34
N PRO A 171 17.45 20.01 -1.41
CA PRO A 171 17.77 20.85 -2.57
C PRO A 171 16.50 21.39 -3.25
N GLU A 172 16.57 22.58 -3.85
CA GLU A 172 15.42 23.22 -4.49
C GLU A 172 14.81 22.36 -5.60
N ARG A 173 15.66 21.70 -6.41
CA ARG A 173 15.22 20.77 -7.45
C ARG A 173 14.32 19.65 -6.90
N LEU A 174 14.65 19.11 -5.72
CA LEU A 174 13.87 18.06 -5.08
C LEU A 174 12.55 18.59 -4.51
N ARG A 175 12.56 19.78 -3.89
CA ARG A 175 11.33 20.45 -3.44
C ARG A 175 10.34 20.68 -4.58
N GLN A 176 10.84 21.16 -5.71
CA GLN A 176 10.02 21.42 -6.89
C GLN A 176 9.47 20.12 -7.48
N LEU A 177 10.27 19.05 -7.52
CA LEU A 177 9.79 17.73 -7.93
C LEU A 177 8.68 17.22 -6.99
N ALA A 178 8.89 17.26 -5.68
CA ALA A 178 7.89 16.82 -4.69
C ALA A 178 6.56 17.57 -4.85
N ARG A 179 6.62 18.90 -5.00
CA ARG A 179 5.45 19.73 -5.29
C ARG A 179 4.78 19.34 -6.62
N TYR A 180 5.55 19.09 -7.66
CA TYR A 180 5.03 18.66 -8.96
C TYR A 180 4.40 17.27 -8.92
N MET A 181 4.92 16.35 -8.11
CA MET A 181 4.37 15.00 -7.96
C MET A 181 2.96 15.03 -7.37
N GLU A 182 2.71 15.86 -6.35
CA GLU A 182 1.36 16.06 -5.80
C GLU A 182 0.48 16.97 -6.69
N HIS A 183 1.08 17.87 -7.46
CA HIS A 183 0.37 18.84 -8.28
C HIS A 183 0.99 18.94 -9.67
N SER A 184 0.72 17.93 -10.52
CA SER A 184 1.33 17.78 -11.84
C SER A 184 0.74 18.72 -12.90
N THR A 185 0.98 20.03 -12.71
CA THR A 185 0.48 21.12 -13.55
C THR A 185 1.64 21.91 -14.15
N GLY A 186 1.37 22.62 -15.27
CA GLY A 186 2.36 23.49 -15.91
C GLY A 186 2.88 24.60 -14.99
N GLU A 187 2.04 25.10 -14.07
CA GLU A 187 2.46 26.09 -13.06
C GLU A 187 3.58 25.55 -12.16
N ASN A 188 3.55 24.26 -11.81
CA ASN A 188 4.59 23.63 -10.99
C ASN A 188 5.77 23.09 -11.81
N ALA A 189 5.79 23.32 -13.13
CA ALA A 189 6.79 22.81 -14.06
C ALA A 189 7.68 23.91 -14.66
N GLN A 190 8.21 24.80 -13.81
CA GLN A 190 8.91 26.02 -14.26
C GLN A 190 10.38 25.83 -14.63
N THR A 191 11.00 24.70 -14.28
CA THR A 191 12.39 24.40 -14.69
C THR A 191 12.40 23.56 -15.95
N ALA A 192 13.46 23.65 -16.76
CA ALA A 192 13.56 22.89 -18.01
C ALA A 192 13.31 21.38 -17.82
N GLY A 193 13.82 20.80 -16.74
CA GLY A 193 13.60 19.38 -16.43
C GLY A 193 12.15 19.06 -16.06
N LEU A 194 11.50 19.90 -15.24
CA LEU A 194 10.10 19.69 -14.87
C LEU A 194 9.15 20.01 -16.02
N ALA A 195 9.45 21.01 -16.84
CA ALA A 195 8.71 21.32 -18.07
C ALA A 195 8.73 20.10 -19.01
N ARG A 196 9.90 19.49 -19.19
CA ARG A 196 10.03 18.26 -19.98
C ARG A 196 9.25 17.09 -19.36
N LEU A 197 9.33 16.89 -18.06
CA LEU A 197 8.53 15.88 -17.37
C LEU A 197 7.02 16.16 -17.54
N HIS A 198 6.60 17.42 -17.54
CA HIS A 198 5.21 17.82 -17.71
C HIS A 198 4.67 17.57 -19.12
N GLU A 199 5.48 17.84 -20.15
CA GLU A 199 5.19 17.43 -21.52
C GLU A 199 4.94 15.92 -21.58
N ILE A 200 5.87 15.13 -21.04
CA ILE A 200 5.75 13.66 -21.01
C ILE A 200 4.46 13.23 -20.30
N VAL A 201 4.16 13.78 -19.12
CA VAL A 201 2.94 13.45 -18.37
C VAL A 201 1.69 13.79 -19.19
N THR A 202 1.70 14.89 -19.92
CA THR A 202 0.59 15.31 -20.78
C THR A 202 0.41 14.34 -21.95
N GLU A 203 1.51 13.94 -22.60
CA GLU A 203 1.50 12.95 -23.68
C GLU A 203 0.99 11.58 -23.19
N VAL A 204 1.45 11.10 -22.03
CA VAL A 204 1.00 9.84 -21.42
C VAL A 204 -0.50 9.89 -21.09
N LYS A 205 -1.02 11.01 -20.58
CA LYS A 205 -2.45 11.18 -20.32
C LYS A 205 -3.29 11.23 -21.61
N ALA A 206 -2.73 11.72 -22.70
CA ALA A 206 -3.38 11.81 -24.01
C ALA A 206 -3.27 10.49 -24.81
N ASP A 207 -2.37 9.60 -24.40
CA ASP A 207 -2.16 8.32 -25.08
C ASP A 207 -3.42 7.43 -25.02
N ARG A 208 -3.75 6.86 -26.18
CA ARG A 208 -4.96 6.05 -26.35
C ARG A 208 -4.87 4.71 -25.61
N GLU A 209 -3.71 4.05 -25.61
CA GLU A 209 -3.52 2.78 -24.91
C GLU A 209 -3.64 2.99 -23.39
N VAL A 210 -3.05 4.07 -22.87
CA VAL A 210 -3.19 4.48 -21.46
C VAL A 210 -4.66 4.78 -21.12
N GLY A 211 -5.36 5.53 -21.96
CA GLY A 211 -6.80 5.79 -21.77
C GLY A 211 -7.66 4.53 -21.75
N LEU A 212 -7.37 3.55 -22.62
CA LEU A 212 -8.04 2.24 -22.62
C LEU A 212 -7.72 1.43 -21.36
N ALA A 213 -6.47 1.44 -20.89
CA ALA A 213 -6.06 0.80 -19.64
C ALA A 213 -6.77 1.43 -18.44
N TYR A 214 -6.89 2.75 -18.41
CA TYR A 214 -7.60 3.50 -17.38
C TYR A 214 -9.08 3.09 -17.28
N MET A 215 -9.78 3.02 -18.42
CA MET A 215 -11.20 2.61 -18.41
C MET A 215 -11.40 1.21 -17.83
N LYS A 216 -10.51 0.26 -18.17
CA LYS A 216 -10.55 -1.10 -17.60
C LYS A 216 -10.28 -1.08 -16.09
N ALA A 217 -9.26 -0.36 -15.65
CA ALA A 217 -8.92 -0.24 -14.23
C ALA A 217 -10.09 0.38 -13.44
N PHE A 218 -10.71 1.43 -13.98
CA PHE A 218 -11.86 2.10 -13.38
C PHE A 218 -13.07 1.16 -13.24
N GLU A 219 -13.40 0.37 -14.27
CA GLU A 219 -14.50 -0.60 -14.21
C GLU A 219 -14.27 -1.67 -13.15
N VAL A 220 -13.05 -2.19 -13.05
CA VAL A 220 -12.66 -3.19 -12.04
C VAL A 220 -12.75 -2.59 -10.64
N GLU A 221 -12.16 -1.42 -10.40
CA GLU A 221 -12.21 -0.75 -9.10
C GLU A 221 -13.66 -0.46 -8.68
N LYS A 222 -14.51 -0.03 -9.62
CA LYS A 222 -15.92 0.20 -9.35
C LYS A 222 -16.63 -1.07 -8.91
N ARG A 223 -16.41 -2.20 -9.60
CA ARG A 223 -17.02 -3.49 -9.22
C ARG A 223 -16.59 -3.93 -7.82
N ILE A 224 -15.27 -3.91 -7.55
CA ILE A 224 -14.72 -4.26 -6.24
C ILE A 224 -15.33 -3.38 -5.14
N ARG A 225 -15.47 -2.08 -5.40
CA ARG A 225 -16.07 -1.14 -4.45
C ARG A 225 -17.56 -1.39 -4.23
N ASP A 226 -18.31 -1.70 -5.29
CA ASP A 226 -19.74 -1.98 -5.21
C ASP A 226 -20.01 -3.31 -4.47
N GLU A 227 -19.20 -4.34 -4.74
CA GLU A 227 -19.18 -5.63 -4.03
C GLU A 227 -18.84 -5.42 -2.54
N GLY A 228 -17.72 -4.76 -2.23
CA GLY A 228 -17.33 -4.49 -0.84
C GLY A 228 -18.35 -3.63 -0.08
N ARG A 229 -19.06 -2.71 -0.76
CA ARG A 229 -20.17 -1.97 -0.15
C ARG A 229 -21.37 -2.87 0.13
N ALA A 230 -21.68 -3.80 -0.77
CA ALA A 230 -22.77 -4.75 -0.57
C ALA A 230 -22.47 -5.68 0.61
N GLU A 231 -21.27 -6.27 0.64
CA GLU A 231 -20.78 -7.12 1.74
C GLU A 231 -20.80 -6.37 3.07
N GLY A 232 -20.20 -5.17 3.15
CA GLY A 232 -20.19 -4.38 4.37
C GLY A 232 -21.59 -3.96 4.86
N LYS A 233 -22.56 -3.79 3.95
CA LYS A 233 -23.96 -3.54 4.32
C LYS A 233 -24.64 -4.79 4.87
N GLU A 234 -24.31 -5.97 4.35
CA GLU A 234 -24.83 -7.24 4.87
C GLU A 234 -24.22 -7.56 6.24
N GLU A 235 -22.92 -7.37 6.41
CA GLU A 235 -22.22 -7.52 7.68
C GLU A 235 -22.78 -6.56 8.74
N GLY A 236 -22.89 -5.27 8.44
CA GLY A 236 -23.43 -4.29 9.39
C GLY A 236 -24.89 -4.56 9.79
N LYS A 237 -25.70 -5.14 8.90
CA LYS A 237 -27.06 -5.61 9.26
C LYS A 237 -27.02 -6.83 10.18
N ALA A 238 -26.08 -7.74 9.98
CA ALA A 238 -25.92 -8.92 10.83
C ALA A 238 -25.46 -8.48 12.23
N GLU A 239 -24.43 -7.65 12.29
CA GLU A 239 -23.90 -7.07 13.54
C GLU A 239 -24.98 -6.31 14.31
N GLY A 240 -25.71 -5.41 13.65
CA GLY A 240 -26.80 -4.67 14.31
C GLY A 240 -27.94 -5.57 14.84
N LYS A 241 -28.23 -6.71 14.19
CA LYS A 241 -29.19 -7.69 14.73
C LYS A 241 -28.61 -8.44 15.92
N ALA A 242 -27.34 -8.84 15.87
CA ALA A 242 -26.67 -9.50 16.98
C ALA A 242 -26.61 -8.60 18.21
N GLU A 243 -26.26 -7.32 18.04
CA GLU A 243 -26.29 -6.30 19.08
C GLU A 243 -27.70 -6.09 19.64
N ALA A 244 -28.73 -6.06 18.79
CA ALA A 244 -30.12 -5.96 19.25
C ALA A 244 -30.57 -7.20 20.04
N VAL A 245 -30.13 -8.40 19.64
CA VAL A 245 -30.38 -9.63 20.42
C VAL A 245 -29.69 -9.52 21.79
N MET A 246 -28.41 -9.14 21.81
CA MET A 246 -27.64 -8.97 23.05
C MET A 246 -28.35 -8.01 24.01
N ALA A 247 -28.72 -6.82 23.52
CA ALA A 247 -29.38 -5.80 24.34
C ALA A 247 -30.69 -6.30 24.97
N LEU A 248 -31.50 -7.05 24.22
CA LEU A 248 -32.73 -7.66 24.76
C LEU A 248 -32.44 -8.73 25.82
N LEU A 249 -31.37 -9.52 25.64
CA LEU A 249 -31.01 -10.55 26.60
C LEU A 249 -30.42 -9.97 27.89
N GLU A 250 -29.66 -8.89 27.79
CA GLU A 250 -29.10 -8.15 28.94
C GLU A 250 -30.20 -7.57 29.85
N GLU A 251 -31.38 -7.26 29.32
CA GLU A 251 -32.54 -6.81 30.13
C GLU A 251 -33.13 -7.93 31.00
N ILE A 252 -32.99 -9.19 30.60
CA ILE A 252 -33.64 -10.35 31.25
C ILE A 252 -32.66 -11.30 31.95
N GLY A 253 -31.35 -11.04 31.90
CA GLY A 253 -30.35 -11.80 32.65
C GLY A 253 -28.90 -11.54 32.23
N LEU A 254 -27.98 -12.27 32.85
CA LEU A 254 -26.56 -12.20 32.51
C LEU A 254 -26.28 -12.99 31.22
N VAL A 255 -25.74 -12.30 30.21
CA VAL A 255 -25.24 -12.91 28.97
C VAL A 255 -23.83 -13.45 29.25
N SER A 256 -23.61 -14.74 28.96
CA SER A 256 -22.30 -15.36 29.12
C SER A 256 -21.34 -14.92 27.99
N GLU A 257 -20.03 -14.91 28.25
CA GLU A 257 -19.03 -14.59 27.21
C GLU A 257 -19.12 -15.53 26.00
N ASP A 258 -19.48 -16.81 26.20
CA ASP A 258 -19.67 -17.78 25.10
C ASP A 258 -20.87 -17.40 24.23
N LEU A 259 -21.99 -17.01 24.85
CA LEU A 259 -23.18 -16.57 24.13
C LEU A 259 -22.92 -15.27 23.37
N GLU A 260 -22.26 -14.30 23.99
CA GLU A 260 -21.86 -13.06 23.34
C GLU A 260 -20.99 -13.34 22.11
N LYS A 261 -19.98 -14.20 22.24
CA LYS A 261 -19.11 -14.59 21.14
C LYS A 261 -19.91 -15.21 20.00
N ARG A 262 -20.81 -16.16 20.29
CA ARG A 262 -21.66 -16.81 19.27
C ARG A 262 -22.58 -15.83 18.56
N LEU A 263 -23.13 -14.85 19.26
CA LEU A 263 -23.99 -13.82 18.68
C LEU A 263 -23.19 -12.94 17.71
N ARG A 264 -22.00 -12.49 18.11
CA ARG A 264 -21.11 -11.67 17.28
C ARG A 264 -20.58 -12.41 16.05
N GLU A 265 -20.30 -13.70 16.17
CA GLU A 265 -19.80 -14.55 15.08
C GLU A 265 -20.90 -15.01 14.11
N GLN A 266 -22.17 -14.91 14.48
CA GLN A 266 -23.26 -15.29 13.61
C GLN A 266 -23.45 -14.29 12.47
N LYS A 267 -23.30 -14.74 11.23
CA LYS A 267 -23.46 -13.93 10.01
C LYS A 267 -24.74 -14.24 9.24
N ASP A 268 -25.43 -15.34 9.54
CA ASP A 268 -26.69 -15.70 8.89
C ASP A 268 -27.83 -14.77 9.34
N GLN A 269 -28.31 -13.98 8.37
CA GLN A 269 -29.37 -12.99 8.55
C GLN A 269 -30.70 -13.58 9.04
N ASP A 270 -31.02 -14.81 8.66
CA ASP A 270 -32.27 -15.50 8.99
C ASP A 270 -32.21 -16.12 10.38
N ILE A 271 -31.07 -16.69 10.76
CA ILE A 271 -30.81 -17.13 12.13
C ILE A 271 -30.90 -15.94 13.09
N LEU A 272 -30.19 -14.85 12.81
CA LEU A 272 -30.24 -13.63 13.63
C LEU A 272 -31.65 -13.03 13.71
N ARG A 273 -32.43 -13.09 12.62
CA ARG A 273 -33.82 -12.62 12.64
C ARG A 273 -34.71 -13.49 13.51
N LYS A 274 -34.49 -14.81 13.53
CA LYS A 274 -35.20 -15.74 14.42
C LYS A 274 -34.81 -15.49 15.87
N TRP A 275 -33.52 -15.35 16.15
CA TRP A 275 -33.00 -15.04 17.47
C TRP A 275 -33.52 -13.70 17.99
N LEU A 276 -33.55 -12.65 17.16
CA LEU A 276 -34.10 -11.35 17.56
C LEU A 276 -35.58 -11.45 17.99
N LYS A 277 -36.39 -12.19 17.22
CA LYS A 277 -37.80 -12.43 17.58
C LYS A 277 -37.96 -13.29 18.83
N LEU A 278 -37.05 -14.23 19.05
CA LEU A 278 -37.05 -15.11 20.23
C LEU A 278 -36.65 -14.33 21.49
N ALA A 279 -35.56 -13.56 21.43
CA ALA A 279 -35.08 -12.72 22.52
C ALA A 279 -36.16 -11.74 22.99
N ALA A 280 -36.97 -11.19 22.08
CA ALA A 280 -38.09 -10.30 22.42
C ALA A 280 -39.29 -10.99 23.13
N ARG A 281 -39.26 -12.31 23.34
CA ARG A 281 -40.41 -13.09 23.87
C ARG A 281 -40.08 -13.98 25.07
N VAL A 282 -38.82 -14.38 25.21
CA VAL A 282 -38.36 -15.20 26.34
C VAL A 282 -38.24 -14.36 27.61
N ASN A 283 -38.30 -15.02 28.77
CA ASN A 283 -38.22 -14.33 30.08
C ASN A 283 -36.89 -14.58 30.80
N SER A 284 -35.98 -15.37 30.22
CA SER A 284 -34.64 -15.61 30.74
C SER A 284 -33.66 -15.97 29.63
N VAL A 285 -32.37 -15.72 29.89
CA VAL A 285 -31.27 -16.07 28.96
C VAL A 285 -31.19 -17.58 28.72
N GLU A 286 -31.37 -18.41 29.76
CA GLU A 286 -31.33 -19.87 29.62
C GLU A 286 -32.47 -20.41 28.72
N GLU A 287 -33.66 -19.79 28.80
CA GLU A 287 -34.77 -20.11 27.90
C GLU A 287 -34.45 -19.77 26.45
N PHE A 288 -33.81 -18.61 26.21
CA PHE A 288 -33.31 -18.24 24.90
C PHE A 288 -32.32 -19.27 24.36
N GLU A 289 -31.26 -19.59 25.11
CA GLU A 289 -30.21 -20.50 24.66
C GLU A 289 -30.77 -21.89 24.31
N ARG A 290 -31.72 -22.39 25.10
CA ARG A 290 -32.40 -23.67 24.84
C ARG A 290 -33.25 -23.62 23.58
N GLN A 291 -34.11 -22.61 23.42
CA GLN A 291 -35.00 -22.50 22.25
C GLN A 291 -34.27 -22.09 20.97
N ALA A 292 -33.14 -21.38 21.09
CA ALA A 292 -32.24 -21.05 20.00
C ALA A 292 -31.38 -22.25 19.55
N GLY A 293 -31.41 -23.37 20.30
CA GLY A 293 -30.63 -24.57 20.02
C GLY A 293 -29.13 -24.43 20.35
N LEU A 294 -28.77 -23.49 21.23
CA LEU A 294 -27.38 -23.19 21.62
C LEU A 294 -26.88 -24.08 22.76
N ILE A 295 -27.80 -24.60 23.57
CA ILE A 295 -27.56 -25.60 24.61
C ILE A 295 -28.55 -26.75 24.47
N ARG A 296 -28.13 -27.97 24.81
CA ARG A 296 -29.04 -29.13 24.85
C ARG A 296 -29.98 -28.99 26.04
N ALA A 297 -31.23 -29.44 25.88
CA ALA A 297 -32.13 -29.61 27.00
C ALA A 297 -31.48 -30.58 28.01
N ALA A 298 -31.40 -30.17 29.28
CA ALA A 298 -31.00 -31.07 30.34
C ALA A 298 -32.11 -32.10 30.55
N GLY A 299 -31.91 -33.31 30.01
CA GLY A 299 -32.80 -34.45 30.20
C GLY A 299 -33.36 -35.04 28.89
N GLU A 300 -32.55 -35.85 28.23
CA GLU A 300 -33.01 -37.07 27.52
C GLU A 300 -32.19 -38.25 28.04
#